data_AF-C6LWN2-F1
#
_entry.id   AF-C6LWN2-F1
#
_cell.length_a   1.000
_cell.length_b   1.000
_cell.length_c   1.000
_cell.angle_alpha   90.00
_cell.angle_beta   90.00
_cell.angle_gamma   90.00
#
_symmetry.space_group_name_H-M   'P 1'
#
loop_
_entity.id
_entity.type
_entity.pdbx_description
1 polymer ?
#
loop_
_entity_poly.entity_id
_entity_poly.type
_entity_poly.pdbx_seq_one_letter_code
_entity_poly.pdbx_strand_id
1 'polypeptide(L)'
;MSTCSKCLPGYFLKTGSPNECVLCGDTAKGGIDGCAECSGTTGSLKCTKCKPNYNPSGEETNLTCTKVCEDETACGGTAGSCGAIVVDDDGSMKHYCSYCGESTKFPIDGICKGDSAKGSNTCDKGVCTSCTTGYFLYMGGCYKADQPPGNLMCTAAAGGICTTPTGQYFKVPGAASTDQSVLGCREPPRHDGKW
;
A
#
# COMPACT_ATOMS: atom_id res chain seq x y z
N MET A 1 0.34 -9.13 37.59
CA MET A 1 -0.08 -8.35 36.40
C MET A 1 1.13 -8.19 35.51
N SER A 2 1.10 -8.74 34.29
CA SER A 2 2.26 -8.74 33.39
C SER A 2 2.39 -7.36 32.72
N THR A 3 3.01 -6.40 33.40
CA THR A 3 3.31 -5.08 32.83
C THR A 3 4.57 -5.20 31.98
N CYS A 4 4.45 -4.93 30.69
CA CYS A 4 5.61 -4.90 29.82
C CYS A 4 6.55 -3.76 30.24
N SER A 5 7.82 -4.09 30.54
CA SER A 5 8.86 -3.14 30.94
C SER A 5 9.96 -2.98 29.88
N LYS A 6 10.02 -3.86 28.88
CA LYS A 6 10.87 -3.76 27.69
C LYS A 6 10.18 -4.36 26.48
N CYS A 7 10.26 -3.68 25.35
CA CYS A 7 9.73 -4.15 24.07
C CYS A 7 10.85 -4.76 23.21
N LEU A 8 10.45 -5.67 22.31
CA LEU A 8 11.36 -6.23 21.30
C LEU A 8 11.74 -5.15 20.27
N PRO A 9 12.87 -5.30 19.55
CA PRO A 9 13.18 -4.47 18.39
C PRO A 9 11.99 -4.38 17.43
N GLY A 10 11.72 -3.16 16.94
CA GLY A 10 10.55 -2.86 16.12
C GLY A 10 9.27 -2.55 16.90
N TYR A 11 9.33 -2.48 18.23
CA TYR A 11 8.25 -2.03 19.09
C TYR A 11 8.75 -0.97 20.09
N PHE A 12 7.92 0.02 20.37
CA PHE A 12 8.16 0.98 21.45
C PHE A 12 7.18 0.78 22.59
N LEU A 13 7.62 1.16 23.80
CA LEU A 13 6.79 1.08 24.99
C LEU A 13 5.83 2.28 25.02
N LYS A 14 4.54 1.98 24.91
CA LYS A 14 3.47 2.93 25.20
C LYS A 14 3.09 2.78 26.68
N THR A 15 3.42 3.78 27.48
CA THR A 15 3.13 3.79 28.91
C THR A 15 1.64 4.08 29.13
N GLY A 16 1.00 3.24 29.94
CA GLY A 16 -0.45 3.26 30.16
C GLY A 16 -0.88 2.30 31.27
N SER A 17 -2.19 2.14 31.46
CA SER A 17 -2.77 1.15 32.38
C SER A 17 -3.66 0.17 31.60
N PRO A 18 -3.10 -0.89 31.00
CA PRO A 18 -1.72 -1.41 31.13
C PRO A 18 -0.72 -0.83 30.12
N ASN A 19 0.57 -1.03 30.37
CA ASN A 19 1.64 -0.76 29.40
C ASN A 19 1.50 -1.68 28.18
N GLU A 20 1.71 -1.14 26.98
CA GLU A 20 1.59 -1.85 25.71
C GLU A 20 2.89 -1.70 24.89
N CYS A 21 3.32 -2.76 24.21
CA CYS A 21 4.32 -2.64 23.16
C CYS A 21 3.63 -2.43 21.82
N VAL A 22 3.90 -1.29 21.20
CA VAL A 22 3.29 -0.89 19.94
C VAL A 22 4.34 -0.96 18.85
N LEU A 23 3.95 -1.45 17.68
CA LEU A 23 4.82 -1.49 16.49
C LEU A 23 5.33 -0.08 16.16
N CYS A 24 6.63 0.04 15.87
CA CYS A 24 7.24 1.31 15.46
C CYS A 24 6.54 1.96 14.27
N GLY A 25 5.97 1.15 13.38
CA GLY A 25 5.25 1.60 12.19
C GLY A 25 3.74 1.75 12.32
N ASP A 26 3.15 1.62 13.51
CA ASP A 26 1.71 1.74 13.72
C ASP A 26 1.31 3.19 14.03
N THR A 27 0.97 3.94 12.98
CA THR A 27 0.59 5.37 13.09
C THR A 27 -0.70 5.59 13.88
N ALA A 28 -1.62 4.61 13.88
CA ALA A 28 -2.87 4.69 14.66
C ALA A 28 -2.60 4.67 16.17
N LYS A 29 -1.47 4.08 16.59
CA LYS A 29 -1.05 4.02 18.00
C LYS A 29 0.15 4.91 18.33
N GLY A 30 0.52 5.84 17.44
CA GLY A 30 1.57 6.84 17.68
C GLY A 30 2.97 6.42 17.21
N GLY A 31 3.07 5.43 16.33
CA GLY A 31 4.27 5.08 15.58
C GLY A 31 4.54 6.02 14.41
N ILE A 32 5.66 5.80 13.74
CA ILE A 32 6.16 6.56 12.58
C ILE A 32 5.95 5.72 11.32
N ASP A 33 5.24 6.26 10.32
CA ASP A 33 5.04 5.51 9.07
C ASP A 33 6.37 5.11 8.44
N GLY A 34 6.41 3.90 7.85
CA GLY A 34 7.64 3.39 7.25
C GLY A 34 8.73 2.98 8.23
N CYS A 35 8.53 3.09 9.54
CA CYS A 35 9.56 2.75 10.50
C CYS A 35 9.53 1.27 10.90
N ALA A 36 10.65 0.56 10.69
CA ALA A 36 10.82 -0.83 11.11
C ALA A 36 11.37 -0.94 12.52
N GLU A 37 12.32 -0.09 12.89
CA GLU A 37 12.89 -0.03 14.23
C GLU A 37 12.95 1.44 14.67
N CYS A 38 12.61 1.66 15.93
CA CYS A 38 12.50 2.98 16.51
C CYS A 38 13.06 2.99 17.93
N SER A 39 13.42 4.19 18.38
CA SER A 39 13.86 4.47 19.74
C SER A 39 12.96 5.51 20.40
N GLY A 40 12.99 5.57 21.72
CA GLY A 40 12.18 6.50 22.51
C GLY A 40 10.81 5.92 22.89
N THR A 41 9.88 6.82 23.23
CA THR A 41 8.53 6.50 23.69
C THR A 41 7.50 7.37 22.96
N THR A 42 6.20 7.16 23.21
CA THR A 42 5.12 7.96 22.61
C THR A 42 5.40 9.46 22.71
N GLY A 43 5.36 10.17 21.58
CA GLY A 43 5.61 11.62 21.49
C GLY A 43 7.08 12.03 21.38
N SER A 44 8.02 11.11 21.57
CA SER A 44 9.48 11.32 21.39
C SER A 44 10.12 10.26 20.49
N LEU A 45 9.29 9.54 19.74
CA LEU A 45 9.71 8.41 18.94
C LEU A 45 10.62 8.88 17.81
N LYS A 46 11.72 8.16 17.60
CA LYS A 46 12.65 8.40 16.51
C LYS A 46 12.84 7.13 15.71
N CYS A 47 12.79 7.22 14.39
CA CYS A 47 13.04 6.06 13.57
C CYS A 47 14.54 5.79 13.44
N THR A 48 14.97 4.56 13.68
CA THR A 48 16.38 4.16 13.56
C THR A 48 16.60 3.22 12.37
N LYS A 49 15.52 2.66 11.82
CA LYS A 49 15.56 1.82 10.62
C LYS A 49 14.24 1.88 9.87
N CYS A 50 14.31 2.13 8.58
CA CYS A 50 13.14 2.08 7.73
C CYS A 50 12.73 0.62 7.42
N LYS A 51 11.44 0.40 7.19
CA LYS A 51 10.90 -0.83 6.64
C LYS A 51 11.52 -1.10 5.26
N PRO A 52 11.57 -2.36 4.82
CA PRO A 52 11.83 -2.66 3.42
C PRO A 52 10.95 -1.79 2.52
N ASN A 53 11.51 -1.31 1.41
CA ASN A 53 10.83 -0.43 0.45
C ASN A 53 10.51 0.99 0.98
N TYR A 54 11.26 1.46 1.98
CA TYR A 54 11.32 2.86 2.36
C TYR A 54 12.77 3.36 2.26
N ASN A 55 12.98 4.48 1.56
CA ASN A 55 14.26 5.15 1.46
C ASN A 55 14.52 5.95 2.74
N PRO A 56 15.62 5.67 3.46
CA PRO A 56 16.01 6.43 4.63
C PRO A 56 16.60 7.79 4.22
N SER A 57 16.25 8.85 4.94
CA SER A 57 16.84 10.18 4.82
C SER A 57 16.92 10.88 6.17
N GLY A 58 17.72 11.94 6.30
CA GLY A 58 17.90 12.66 7.57
C GLY A 58 18.99 12.06 8.45
N GLU A 59 18.85 12.22 9.77
CA GLU A 59 19.84 11.80 10.76
C GLU A 59 19.78 10.29 11.02
N GLU A 60 20.93 9.62 11.15
CA GLU A 60 20.99 8.14 11.32
C GLU A 60 20.20 7.63 12.54
N THR A 61 20.04 8.46 13.58
CA THR A 61 19.30 8.13 14.80
C THR A 61 17.85 8.63 14.79
N ASN A 62 17.44 9.30 13.71
CA ASN A 62 16.10 9.81 13.49
C ASN A 62 15.80 9.93 11.98
N LEU A 63 15.66 8.77 11.35
CA LEU A 63 15.41 8.65 9.92
C LEU A 63 14.00 9.13 9.58
N THR A 64 13.90 9.90 8.50
CA THR A 64 12.67 10.06 7.74
C THR A 64 12.61 8.93 6.72
N CYS A 65 11.61 8.07 6.85
CA CYS A 65 11.38 6.96 5.94
C CYS A 65 10.37 7.38 4.88
N THR A 66 10.81 7.46 3.63
CA THR A 66 9.92 7.79 2.50
C THR A 66 9.67 6.54 1.69
N LYS A 67 8.42 6.27 1.33
CA LYS A 67 8.04 5.05 0.62
C LYS A 67 8.67 5.04 -0.78
N VAL A 68 9.30 3.92 -1.16
CA VAL A 68 9.87 3.70 -2.49
C VAL A 68 8.82 3.00 -3.34
N CYS A 69 8.60 3.53 -4.53
CA CYS A 69 7.79 2.90 -5.56
C CYS A 69 8.73 2.13 -6.49
N GLU A 70 8.25 1.05 -7.13
CA GLU A 70 9.05 0.35 -8.14
C GLU A 70 9.56 1.32 -9.23
N ASP A 71 8.80 2.39 -9.48
CA ASP A 71 9.24 3.55 -10.26
C ASP A 71 8.79 4.86 -9.57
N GLU A 72 9.69 5.46 -8.80
CA GLU A 72 9.45 6.74 -8.11
C GLU A 72 9.14 7.89 -9.07
N THR A 73 9.69 7.88 -10.30
CA THR A 73 9.42 8.92 -11.30
C THR A 73 8.03 8.78 -11.91
N ALA A 74 7.52 7.55 -11.95
CA ALA A 74 6.21 7.20 -12.47
C ALA A 74 5.05 7.44 -11.50
N CYS A 75 5.29 7.64 -10.19
CA CYS A 75 4.22 7.90 -9.21
C CYS A 75 3.94 9.37 -8.92
N GLY A 76 4.26 10.28 -9.83
CA GLY A 76 3.95 11.71 -9.67
C GLY A 76 4.80 12.42 -8.62
N GLY A 77 6.01 11.91 -8.37
CA GLY A 77 6.95 12.48 -7.41
C GLY A 77 6.41 12.47 -5.97
N THR A 78 6.64 13.55 -5.22
CA THR A 78 6.31 13.65 -3.78
C THR A 78 4.81 13.77 -3.47
N ALA A 79 3.96 13.96 -4.48
CA ALA A 79 2.52 14.17 -4.28
C ALA A 79 1.69 12.87 -4.45
N GLY A 80 2.24 11.82 -5.06
CA GLY A 80 1.57 10.52 -5.18
C GLY A 80 1.72 9.64 -3.94
N SER A 81 1.10 8.47 -3.95
CA SER A 81 1.25 7.47 -2.89
C SER A 81 1.45 6.08 -3.48
N CYS A 82 2.33 5.30 -2.86
CA CYS A 82 2.69 3.94 -3.31
C CYS A 82 2.11 2.88 -2.39
N GLY A 83 0.79 2.91 -2.25
CA GLY A 83 0.01 2.04 -1.37
C GLY A 83 -0.37 0.69 -1.98
N ALA A 84 -0.27 0.53 -3.31
CA ALA A 84 -0.67 -0.70 -3.97
C ALA A 84 0.46 -1.72 -3.86
N ILE A 85 0.20 -2.85 -3.20
CA ILE A 85 1.20 -3.88 -2.93
C ILE A 85 0.93 -5.07 -3.83
N VAL A 86 1.87 -5.40 -4.71
CA VAL A 86 1.76 -6.59 -5.54
C VAL A 86 2.77 -7.64 -5.10
N VAL A 87 2.30 -8.85 -4.84
CA VAL A 87 3.14 -10.00 -4.52
C VAL A 87 3.56 -10.65 -5.83
N ASP A 88 4.86 -10.70 -6.07
CA ASP A 88 5.44 -11.35 -7.24
C ASP A 88 5.51 -12.88 -7.05
N ASP A 89 5.86 -13.62 -8.10
CA ASP A 89 5.92 -15.08 -8.11
C ASP A 89 6.95 -15.65 -7.12
N ASP A 90 8.02 -14.90 -6.84
CA ASP A 90 9.04 -15.24 -5.84
C ASP A 90 8.62 -14.91 -4.39
N GLY A 91 7.42 -14.34 -4.21
CA GLY A 91 6.87 -13.91 -2.94
C GLY A 91 7.37 -12.54 -2.46
N SER A 92 8.17 -11.83 -3.27
CA SER A 92 8.56 -10.45 -2.98
C SER A 92 7.38 -9.49 -3.11
N MET A 93 7.37 -8.44 -2.29
CA MET A 93 6.33 -7.42 -2.29
C MET A 93 6.81 -6.16 -2.99
N LYS A 94 6.18 -5.85 -4.11
CA LYS A 94 6.44 -4.67 -4.93
C LYS A 94 5.41 -3.58 -4.67
N HIS A 95 5.85 -2.33 -4.74
CA HIS A 95 5.01 -1.18 -4.40
C HIS A 95 4.75 -0.28 -5.60
N TYR A 96 3.47 -0.13 -5.92
CA TYR A 96 2.98 0.59 -7.09
C TYR A 96 2.14 1.80 -6.67
N CYS A 97 1.94 2.74 -7.60
CA CYS A 97 1.12 3.91 -7.32
C CYS A 97 -0.32 3.47 -6.99
N SER A 98 -0.81 3.88 -5.82
CA SER A 98 -2.22 3.80 -5.43
C SER A 98 -2.94 5.14 -5.58
N TYR A 99 -2.17 6.22 -5.67
CA TYR A 99 -2.68 7.58 -5.82
C TYR A 99 -1.68 8.43 -6.60
N CYS A 100 -2.20 9.29 -7.45
CA CYS A 100 -1.44 10.28 -8.21
C CYS A 100 -1.81 11.68 -7.73
N GLY A 101 -0.84 12.42 -7.20
CA GLY A 101 -1.09 13.75 -6.63
C GLY A 101 -1.47 14.82 -7.66
N GLU A 102 -1.17 14.58 -8.93
CA GLU A 102 -1.60 15.44 -10.03
C GLU A 102 -3.04 15.07 -10.45
N SER A 103 -3.94 16.04 -10.46
CA SER A 103 -5.38 15.83 -10.68
C SER A 103 -5.76 15.22 -12.03
N THR A 104 -4.87 15.28 -13.03
CA THR A 104 -5.06 14.74 -14.39
C THR A 104 -4.30 13.43 -14.62
N LYS A 105 -3.66 12.89 -13.58
CA LYS A 105 -2.97 11.60 -13.64
C LYS A 105 -3.67 10.58 -12.74
N PHE A 106 -3.63 9.32 -13.16
CA PHE A 106 -4.31 8.24 -12.47
C PHE A 106 -3.46 6.98 -12.45
N PRO A 107 -3.58 6.12 -11.42
CA PRO A 107 -2.79 4.91 -11.32
C PRO A 107 -3.31 3.86 -12.31
N ILE A 108 -2.53 3.62 -13.37
CA ILE A 108 -2.82 2.65 -14.42
C ILE A 108 -1.63 1.71 -14.54
N ASP A 109 -1.86 0.42 -14.27
CA ASP A 109 -0.82 -0.59 -14.14
C ASP A 109 0.28 -0.19 -13.14
N GLY A 110 -0.13 0.47 -12.06
CA GLY A 110 0.77 0.87 -10.99
C GLY A 110 1.65 2.09 -11.27
N ILE A 111 1.33 2.86 -12.32
CA ILE A 111 2.04 4.08 -12.76
C ILE A 111 1.03 5.23 -12.92
N CYS A 112 1.41 6.45 -12.56
CA CYS A 112 0.60 7.64 -12.81
C CYS A 112 0.61 8.00 -14.30
N LYS A 113 -0.48 7.66 -14.99
CA LYS A 113 -0.71 7.94 -16.41
C LYS A 113 -1.74 9.05 -16.59
N GLY A 114 -1.54 9.90 -17.59
CA GLY A 114 -2.51 10.96 -17.93
C GLY A 114 -3.78 10.43 -18.61
N ASP A 115 -4.75 11.32 -18.86
CA ASP A 115 -6.06 10.99 -19.44
C ASP A 115 -5.99 10.12 -20.70
N SER A 116 -5.09 10.40 -21.65
CA SER A 116 -4.99 9.61 -22.89
C SER A 116 -4.65 8.15 -22.64
N ALA A 117 -3.90 7.85 -21.58
CA ALA A 117 -3.42 6.52 -21.25
C ALA A 117 -4.31 5.78 -20.24
N LYS A 118 -5.23 6.48 -19.54
CA LYS A 118 -6.26 5.82 -18.73
C LYS A 118 -7.30 5.10 -19.61
N GLY A 119 -7.49 5.53 -20.86
CA GLY A 119 -8.47 4.95 -21.78
C GLY A 119 -9.89 5.05 -21.24
N SER A 120 -10.67 3.97 -21.31
CA SER A 120 -12.05 3.92 -20.82
C SER A 120 -12.17 3.65 -19.32
N ASN A 121 -11.06 3.63 -18.57
CA ASN A 121 -11.11 3.51 -17.11
C ASN A 121 -11.73 4.78 -16.49
N THR A 122 -12.54 4.59 -15.46
CA THR A 122 -13.16 5.70 -14.74
C THR A 122 -12.27 6.07 -13.56
N CYS A 123 -11.67 7.25 -13.64
CA CYS A 123 -10.74 7.74 -12.64
C CYS A 123 -11.02 9.22 -12.37
N ASP A 124 -10.92 9.60 -11.11
CA ASP A 124 -11.16 10.96 -10.61
C ASP A 124 -10.24 11.23 -9.42
N LYS A 125 -9.83 12.49 -9.24
CA LYS A 125 -9.02 12.96 -8.10
C LYS A 125 -7.82 12.05 -7.79
N GLY A 126 -7.03 11.70 -8.81
CA GLY A 126 -5.79 10.96 -8.60
C GLY A 126 -5.93 9.46 -8.32
N VAL A 127 -7.14 8.89 -8.38
CA VAL A 127 -7.41 7.45 -8.24
C VAL A 127 -8.38 6.97 -9.32
N CYS A 128 -8.43 5.66 -9.52
CA CYS A 128 -9.49 5.02 -10.30
C CYS A 128 -10.62 4.52 -9.40
N THR A 129 -11.87 4.72 -9.84
CA THR A 129 -13.08 4.33 -9.11
C THR A 129 -13.79 3.14 -9.74
N SER A 130 -13.56 2.88 -11.03
CA SER A 130 -13.95 1.63 -11.69
C SER A 130 -13.13 1.43 -12.96
N CYS A 131 -12.89 0.17 -13.32
CA CYS A 131 -12.06 -0.18 -14.46
C CYS A 131 -12.87 -0.74 -15.63
N THR A 132 -12.34 -0.57 -16.84
CA THR A 132 -12.95 -1.13 -18.06
C THR A 132 -12.68 -2.63 -18.18
N THR A 133 -13.30 -3.29 -19.17
CA THR A 133 -13.05 -4.71 -19.47
C THR A 133 -11.57 -4.99 -19.73
N GLY A 134 -11.06 -6.11 -19.23
CA GLY A 134 -9.64 -6.47 -19.27
C GLY A 134 -8.80 -5.85 -18.14
N TYR A 135 -9.37 -4.86 -17.42
CA TYR A 135 -8.78 -4.29 -16.22
C TYR A 135 -9.60 -4.68 -14.97
N PHE A 136 -8.97 -4.62 -13.81
CA PHE A 136 -9.63 -4.73 -12.52
C PHE A 136 -9.16 -3.66 -11.54
N LEU A 137 -10.05 -3.29 -10.61
CA LEU A 137 -9.77 -2.32 -9.57
C LEU A 137 -8.99 -2.96 -8.41
N TYR A 138 -7.84 -2.37 -8.08
CA TYR A 138 -7.01 -2.78 -6.95
C TYR A 138 -6.35 -1.54 -6.33
N MET A 139 -6.55 -1.32 -5.02
CA MET A 139 -5.86 -0.27 -4.24
C MET A 139 -5.83 1.12 -4.93
N GLY A 140 -6.96 1.54 -5.49
CA GLY A 140 -7.11 2.86 -6.14
C GLY A 140 -6.55 2.96 -7.58
N GLY A 141 -6.08 1.86 -8.16
CA GLY A 141 -5.60 1.80 -9.54
C GLY A 141 -6.31 0.76 -10.40
N CYS A 142 -6.24 0.94 -11.72
CA CYS A 142 -6.69 -0.05 -12.70
C CYS A 142 -5.51 -0.84 -13.26
N TYR A 143 -5.60 -2.17 -13.15
CA TYR A 143 -4.54 -3.09 -13.56
C TYR A 143 -5.02 -4.04 -14.65
N LYS A 144 -4.26 -4.19 -15.73
CA LYS A 144 -4.56 -5.18 -16.78
C LYS A 144 -4.31 -6.61 -16.31
N ALA A 145 -5.24 -7.50 -16.59
CA ALA A 145 -5.10 -8.92 -16.22
C ALA A 145 -4.09 -9.70 -17.09
N ASP A 146 -3.68 -9.16 -18.24
CA ASP A 146 -2.82 -9.85 -19.23
C ASP A 146 -1.35 -9.41 -19.20
N GLN A 147 -0.98 -8.46 -18.34
CA GLN A 147 0.40 -7.98 -18.21
C GLN A 147 0.77 -7.60 -16.77
N PRO A 148 2.07 -7.56 -16.44
CA PRO A 148 2.52 -7.09 -15.14
C PRO A 148 2.19 -5.62 -14.88
N PRO A 149 1.88 -5.25 -13.61
CA PRO A 149 1.82 -6.16 -12.47
C PRO A 149 0.45 -6.83 -12.30
N GLY A 150 -0.54 -6.53 -13.14
CA GLY A 150 -1.91 -7.02 -12.94
C GLY A 150 -2.06 -8.53 -13.13
N ASN A 151 -1.34 -9.14 -14.07
CA ASN A 151 -1.34 -10.60 -14.27
C ASN A 151 -0.79 -11.39 -13.07
N LEU A 152 -0.01 -10.77 -12.19
CA LEU A 152 0.48 -11.36 -10.94
C LEU A 152 -0.63 -11.49 -9.90
N MET A 153 -1.70 -10.70 -10.01
CA MET A 153 -2.85 -10.73 -9.10
C MET A 153 -4.05 -11.44 -9.71
N CYS A 154 -4.24 -11.26 -11.01
CA CYS A 154 -5.44 -11.67 -11.72
C CYS A 154 -5.15 -12.04 -13.17
N THR A 155 -5.57 -13.23 -13.61
CA THR A 155 -5.38 -13.69 -15.00
C THR A 155 -6.59 -13.46 -15.90
N ALA A 156 -7.74 -13.10 -15.33
CA ALA A 156 -8.93 -12.72 -16.10
C ALA A 156 -9.76 -11.67 -15.34
N ALA A 157 -10.12 -10.60 -16.04
CA ALA A 157 -10.95 -9.53 -15.50
C ALA A 157 -12.12 -9.19 -16.44
N ALA A 158 -13.32 -9.07 -15.86
CA ALA A 158 -14.54 -8.74 -16.58
C ALA A 158 -15.28 -7.62 -15.84
N GLY A 159 -15.71 -6.58 -16.56
CA GLY A 159 -16.46 -5.47 -15.98
C GLY A 159 -15.74 -4.74 -14.84
N GLY A 160 -14.41 -4.63 -14.89
CA GLY A 160 -13.62 -3.99 -13.84
C GLY A 160 -13.33 -4.87 -12.62
N ILE A 161 -13.70 -6.14 -12.65
CA ILE A 161 -13.59 -7.09 -11.54
C ILE A 161 -12.64 -8.22 -11.93
N CYS A 162 -11.71 -8.56 -11.05
CA CYS A 162 -10.93 -9.77 -11.16
C CYS A 162 -11.82 -11.01 -10.99
N THR A 163 -11.95 -11.82 -12.04
CA THR A 163 -12.75 -13.05 -12.01
C THR A 163 -11.91 -14.28 -11.67
N THR A 164 -10.62 -14.25 -12.01
CA THR A 164 -9.68 -15.36 -11.79
C THR A 164 -8.41 -14.84 -11.11
N PRO A 165 -8.35 -14.86 -9.76
CA PRO A 165 -7.15 -14.44 -9.03
C PRO A 165 -6.02 -15.48 -9.19
N THR A 166 -4.79 -15.05 -8.93
CA THR A 166 -3.62 -15.93 -8.82
C THR A 166 -3.46 -16.48 -7.39
N GLY A 167 -2.58 -17.46 -7.17
CA GLY A 167 -2.52 -18.20 -5.90
C GLY A 167 -2.25 -17.36 -4.64
N GLN A 168 -1.57 -16.21 -4.77
CA GLN A 168 -1.28 -15.31 -3.63
C GLN A 168 -2.44 -14.37 -3.30
N TYR A 169 -3.50 -14.44 -4.10
CA TYR A 169 -4.65 -13.55 -4.08
C TYR A 169 -5.94 -14.35 -4.01
N PHE A 170 -6.98 -13.73 -3.47
CA PHE A 170 -8.31 -14.29 -3.48
C PHE A 170 -9.33 -13.30 -4.00
N LYS A 171 -10.38 -13.83 -4.60
CA LYS A 171 -11.51 -13.04 -5.10
C LYS A 171 -12.39 -12.61 -3.93
N VAL A 172 -12.76 -11.34 -3.91
CA VAL A 172 -13.74 -10.82 -2.95
C VAL A 172 -15.15 -11.22 -3.39
N PRO A 173 -15.90 -12.02 -2.61
CA PRO A 173 -17.27 -12.42 -2.98
C PRO A 173 -18.20 -11.20 -3.02
N GLY A 174 -18.98 -11.07 -4.10
CA GLY A 174 -19.98 -10.00 -4.23
C GLY A 174 -19.42 -8.60 -4.52
N ALA A 175 -18.11 -8.46 -4.76
CA ALA A 175 -17.51 -7.18 -5.14
C ALA A 175 -18.19 -6.58 -6.38
N ALA A 176 -18.57 -5.31 -6.31
CA ALA A 176 -18.99 -4.53 -7.47
C ALA A 176 -17.78 -4.04 -8.27
N SER A 177 -18.01 -3.45 -9.45
CA SER A 177 -16.96 -2.85 -10.29
C SER A 177 -16.29 -1.63 -9.65
N THR A 178 -16.89 -1.09 -8.60
CA THR A 178 -16.38 0.01 -7.78
C THR A 178 -15.67 -0.45 -6.51
N ASP A 179 -15.70 -1.76 -6.24
CA ASP A 179 -15.02 -2.36 -5.11
C ASP A 179 -13.71 -3.02 -5.58
N GLN A 180 -12.79 -3.16 -4.63
CA GLN A 180 -11.63 -4.02 -4.87
C GLN A 180 -12.10 -5.46 -4.97
N SER A 181 -11.78 -6.10 -6.08
CA SER A 181 -12.28 -7.44 -6.42
C SER A 181 -11.30 -8.55 -6.07
N VAL A 182 -10.06 -8.18 -5.74
CA VAL A 182 -8.96 -9.08 -5.44
C VAL A 182 -8.14 -8.56 -4.26
N LEU A 183 -7.75 -9.44 -3.34
CA LEU A 183 -7.00 -9.10 -2.13
C LEU A 183 -5.82 -10.05 -1.96
N GLY A 184 -4.68 -9.51 -1.55
CA GLY A 184 -3.51 -10.33 -1.22
C GLY A 184 -3.68 -11.01 0.13
N CYS A 185 -3.22 -12.25 0.26
CA CYS A 185 -3.29 -13.03 1.52
C CYS A 185 -2.54 -12.40 2.71
N ARG A 186 -1.68 -11.40 2.47
CA ARG A 186 -0.87 -10.69 3.49
C ARG A 186 -1.16 -9.19 3.56
N GLU A 187 -2.21 -8.73 2.90
CA GLU A 187 -2.59 -7.32 2.86
C GLU A 187 -3.28 -6.91 4.18
N PRO A 188 -2.85 -5.83 4.85
CA PRO A 188 -3.54 -5.34 6.05
C PRO A 188 -4.93 -4.79 5.68
N PRO A 189 -5.92 -4.86 6.59
CA PRO A 189 -7.26 -4.30 6.36
C PRO A 189 -7.20 -2.81 6.01
N ARG A 190 -8.03 -2.36 5.06
CA ARG A 190 -8.11 -0.94 4.73
C ARG A 190 -8.63 -0.14 5.92
N HIS A 191 -8.16 1.11 6.05
CA HIS A 191 -8.48 2.00 7.17
C HIS A 191 -9.98 2.31 7.32
N ASP A 192 -10.80 2.06 6.30
CA ASP A 192 -12.25 2.21 6.29
C ASP A 192 -13.02 0.96 6.79
N GLY A 193 -12.31 -0.06 7.26
CA GLY A 193 -12.89 -1.29 7.80
C GLY A 193 -13.49 -2.21 6.72
N LYS A 194 -13.21 -1.95 5.45
CA LYS A 194 -13.51 -2.85 4.33
C LYS A 194 -12.25 -3.65 3.99
N TRP A 195 -12.47 -4.89 3.58
CA TRP A 195 -11.45 -5.73 2.95
C TRP A 195 -11.49 -5.39 1.46
#